data_AF-A0A8B8HGD6-F1
#
_entry.id   AF-A0A8B8HGD6-F1
#
_cell.length_a   1.000
_cell.length_b   1.000
_cell.length_c   1.000
_cell.angle_alpha   90.00
_cell.angle_beta   90.00
_cell.angle_gamma   90.00
#
_symmetry.space_group_name_H-M   'P 1'
#
loop_
_entity.id
_entity.type
_entity.pdbx_description
1 polymer ?
#
loop_
_entity_poly.entity_id
_entity_poly.type
_entity_poly.pdbx_seq_one_letter_code
_entity_poly.pdbx_strand_id
1 'polypeptide(L)'
;MTFLEDRDLEDVPNIPEYYKGKTIFITGGSGFMGKVLIEKLLYSCTDLDRIYLLLRTKKNVTPEERLSVIYRSNCFDRIRKEKPGVFQSKVFFIAGDIMETGLGISDEDRTLIVNRTHIIFHAAASVRFDDSLKTATKLNLLGTKEVIELATEVRNLECLIHVSTAYSNTNRDPIEEVIYPPHIDWREMLQVCQELDDHTLQVLTPKYIGELPNTYVFTKQLAEHVVYEYKGKLPVVIIRPSIVISSYEDPFPGWIDNYNGPTGILVGCGKGILRTLYSSPDMILDYVPVDFTIRSCIVASWIRGTKAVKPYRRYTNIQ
;
A
#
# COMPACT_ATOMS: atom_id res chain seq x y z
N MET A 1 24.08 -2.67 -3.45
CA MET A 1 23.78 -1.23 -3.44
C MET A 1 23.66 -0.76 -4.87
N THR A 2 22.47 -0.32 -5.27
CA THR A 2 22.35 0.65 -6.34
C THR A 2 21.54 1.77 -5.73
N PHE A 3 22.22 2.82 -5.25
CA PHE A 3 21.68 4.18 -5.45
C PHE A 3 21.10 4.19 -6.85
N LEU A 4 19.88 4.71 -7.04
CA LEU A 4 19.26 4.91 -8.36
C LEU A 4 20.38 5.14 -9.37
N GLU A 5 20.74 4.10 -10.14
CA GLU A 5 21.85 4.21 -11.09
C GLU A 5 21.55 5.46 -11.90
N ASP A 6 22.53 6.33 -12.15
CA ASP A 6 22.35 7.53 -12.96
C ASP A 6 21.69 7.12 -14.28
N ARG A 7 20.37 7.21 -14.26
CA ARG A 7 19.52 6.71 -15.31
C ARG A 7 19.30 7.92 -16.15
N ASP A 8 19.68 7.80 -17.41
CA ASP A 8 19.30 8.79 -18.39
C ASP A 8 17.77 8.85 -18.49
N LEU A 9 17.22 10.03 -18.21
CA LEU A 9 15.80 10.34 -18.22
C LEU A 9 15.42 11.27 -19.38
N GLU A 10 16.35 11.62 -20.28
CA GLU A 10 16.11 12.57 -21.36
C GLU A 10 14.96 12.14 -22.29
N ASP A 11 14.86 10.85 -22.61
CA ASP A 11 13.82 10.27 -23.46
C ASP A 11 12.67 9.60 -22.68
N VAL A 12 12.57 9.86 -21.37
CA VAL A 12 11.53 9.26 -20.52
C VAL A 12 10.35 10.22 -20.43
N PRO A 13 9.10 9.78 -20.70
CA PRO A 13 7.93 10.64 -20.57
C PRO A 13 7.86 11.21 -19.15
N ASN A 14 7.41 12.45 -18.99
CA ASN A 14 7.22 12.99 -17.65
C ASN A 14 6.11 12.23 -16.90
N ILE A 15 5.97 12.47 -15.59
CA ILE A 15 5.02 11.73 -14.75
C ILE A 15 3.58 11.79 -15.33
N PRO A 16 2.98 12.97 -15.60
CA PRO A 16 1.65 13.03 -16.22
C PRO A 16 1.53 12.26 -17.54
N GLU A 17 2.54 12.34 -18.42
CA GLU A 17 2.56 11.63 -19.71
C GLU A 17 2.60 10.11 -19.54
N TYR A 18 3.38 9.60 -18.58
CA TYR A 18 3.43 8.17 -18.29
C TYR A 18 2.07 7.61 -17.85
N TYR A 19 1.32 8.37 -17.03
CA TYR A 19 0.00 7.94 -16.56
C TYR A 19 -1.12 8.14 -17.60
N LYS A 20 -0.87 8.86 -18.70
CA LYS A 20 -1.87 9.12 -19.75
C LYS A 20 -2.42 7.81 -20.34
N GLY A 21 -3.75 7.67 -20.32
CA GLY A 21 -4.45 6.48 -20.80
C GLY A 21 -4.23 5.22 -19.97
N LYS A 22 -3.47 5.27 -18.86
CA LYS A 22 -3.25 4.11 -17.99
C LYS A 22 -4.43 3.87 -17.09
N THR A 23 -4.67 2.59 -16.82
CA THR A 23 -5.64 2.14 -15.82
C THR A 23 -4.92 1.67 -14.58
N ILE A 24 -5.40 2.10 -13.41
CA ILE A 24 -4.79 1.86 -12.11
C ILE A 24 -5.73 1.02 -11.25
N PHE A 25 -5.22 -0.02 -10.61
CA PHE A 25 -5.95 -0.77 -9.59
C PHE A 25 -5.36 -0.46 -8.21
N ILE A 26 -6.20 -0.09 -7.25
CA ILE A 26 -5.78 0.32 -5.91
C ILE A 26 -6.49 -0.54 -4.86
N THR A 27 -5.70 -1.14 -3.98
CA THR A 27 -6.20 -1.68 -2.71
C THR A 27 -5.90 -0.68 -1.58
N GLY A 28 -6.82 -0.56 -0.63
CA GLY A 28 -6.68 0.43 0.46
C GLY A 28 -7.07 1.86 0.05
N GLY A 29 -7.75 2.03 -1.10
CA GLY A 29 -8.17 3.34 -1.62
C GLY A 29 -9.09 4.15 -0.70
N SER A 30 -9.84 3.49 0.19
CA SER A 30 -10.67 4.17 1.19
C SER A 30 -9.91 4.65 2.43
N GLY A 31 -8.64 4.25 2.59
CA GLY A 31 -7.79 4.63 3.72
C GLY A 31 -7.15 6.01 3.56
N PHE A 32 -6.43 6.44 4.60
CA PHE A 32 -5.74 7.74 4.67
C PHE A 32 -4.85 7.99 3.45
N MET A 33 -3.84 7.14 3.25
CA MET A 33 -2.92 7.22 2.11
C MET A 33 -3.63 7.03 0.77
N GLY A 34 -4.60 6.11 0.71
CA GLY A 34 -5.36 5.81 -0.50
C GLY A 34 -6.12 7.02 -1.05
N LYS A 35 -6.74 7.82 -0.18
CA LYS A 35 -7.44 9.05 -0.59
C LYS A 35 -6.49 10.08 -1.20
N VAL A 36 -5.33 10.30 -0.57
CA VAL A 36 -4.30 11.24 -1.07
C VAL A 36 -3.72 10.74 -2.40
N LEU A 37 -3.50 9.43 -2.55
CA LEU A 37 -3.09 8.83 -3.81
C LEU A 37 -4.08 9.11 -4.94
N ILE A 38 -5.38 8.85 -4.68
CA ILE A 38 -6.44 9.11 -5.66
C ILE A 38 -6.51 10.60 -6.00
N GLU A 39 -6.52 11.47 -5.00
CA GLU A 39 -6.57 12.93 -5.20
C GLU A 39 -5.39 13.40 -6.06
N LYS A 40 -4.16 12.99 -5.70
CA LYS A 40 -2.95 13.44 -6.38
C LYS A 40 -2.90 12.97 -7.83
N LEU A 41 -3.30 11.72 -8.09
CA LEU A 41 -3.39 11.15 -9.44
C LEU A 41 -4.46 11.87 -10.27
N LEU A 42 -5.66 12.10 -9.74
CA LEU A 42 -6.71 12.82 -10.46
C LEU A 42 -6.33 14.28 -10.73
N TYR A 43 -5.60 14.92 -9.80
CA TYR A 43 -5.20 16.31 -9.94
C TYR A 43 -4.04 16.48 -10.93
N SER A 44 -2.99 15.67 -10.78
CA SER A 44 -1.72 15.85 -11.50
C SER A 44 -1.61 15.00 -12.76
N CYS A 45 -2.35 13.89 -12.84
CA CYS A 45 -2.33 12.92 -13.94
C CYS A 45 -3.75 12.72 -14.51
N THR A 46 -4.49 13.81 -14.73
CA THR A 46 -5.93 13.79 -15.09
C THR A 46 -6.25 12.97 -16.34
N ASP A 47 -5.29 12.86 -17.27
CA ASP A 47 -5.44 12.12 -18.52
C ASP A 47 -5.30 10.59 -18.38
N LEU A 48 -5.13 10.05 -17.16
CA LEU A 48 -5.27 8.61 -16.90
C LEU A 48 -6.65 8.10 -17.36
N ASP A 49 -6.76 6.82 -17.74
CA ASP A 49 -8.05 6.26 -18.19
C ASP A 49 -9.00 6.09 -17.00
N ARG A 50 -8.64 5.21 -16.05
CA ARG A 50 -9.48 4.80 -14.93
C ARG A 50 -8.68 4.43 -13.69
N ILE A 51 -9.31 4.59 -12.53
CA ILE A 51 -8.86 4.07 -11.23
C ILE A 51 -9.93 3.11 -10.72
N TYR A 52 -9.58 1.84 -10.58
CA TYR A 52 -10.41 0.81 -9.97
C TYR A 52 -10.02 0.64 -8.50
N LEU A 53 -11.00 0.78 -7.59
CA LEU A 53 -10.79 0.64 -6.16
C LEU A 53 -11.39 -0.67 -5.66
N LEU A 54 -10.55 -1.54 -5.11
CA LEU A 54 -11.02 -2.71 -4.38
C LEU A 54 -11.66 -2.25 -3.06
N LEU A 55 -12.96 -2.47 -2.92
CA LEU A 55 -13.73 -2.02 -1.76
C LEU A 55 -14.71 -3.10 -1.30
N ARG A 56 -14.71 -3.33 0.01
CA ARG A 56 -15.65 -4.25 0.66
C ARG A 56 -17.09 -3.83 0.41
N THR A 57 -17.96 -4.78 0.08
CA THR A 57 -19.40 -4.53 0.04
C THR A 57 -19.94 -4.31 1.47
N LYS A 58 -21.04 -3.56 1.59
CA LYS A 58 -21.77 -3.41 2.85
C LYS A 58 -23.23 -3.68 2.57
N LYS A 59 -23.91 -4.37 3.48
CA LYS A 59 -25.36 -4.57 3.38
C LYS A 59 -26.04 -3.20 3.23
N ASN A 60 -26.93 -3.09 2.25
CA ASN A 60 -27.73 -1.89 1.98
C ASN A 60 -26.92 -0.63 1.61
N VAL A 61 -25.71 -0.77 1.05
CA VAL A 61 -24.96 0.37 0.51
C VAL A 61 -24.53 0.04 -0.91
N THR A 62 -24.91 0.87 -1.88
CA THR A 62 -24.51 0.66 -3.28
C THR A 62 -23.02 1.01 -3.50
N PRO A 63 -22.38 0.45 -4.55
CA PRO A 63 -21.05 0.87 -4.98
C PRO A 63 -20.88 2.39 -5.12
N GLU A 64 -21.86 3.06 -5.71
CA GLU A 64 -21.89 4.51 -5.95
C GLU A 64 -21.96 5.27 -4.63
N GLU A 65 -22.78 4.80 -3.69
CA GLU A 65 -22.85 5.37 -2.35
C GLU A 65 -21.52 5.24 -1.61
N ARG A 66 -20.85 4.08 -1.69
CA ARG A 66 -19.51 3.86 -1.09
C ARG A 66 -18.48 4.84 -1.65
N LEU A 67 -18.46 5.02 -2.97
CA LEU A 67 -17.57 5.99 -3.63
C LEU A 67 -17.94 7.44 -3.25
N SER A 68 -19.23 7.75 -3.16
CA SER A 68 -19.70 9.09 -2.76
C SER A 68 -19.21 9.47 -1.36
N VAL A 69 -19.18 8.52 -0.42
CA VAL A 69 -18.67 8.74 0.95
C VAL A 69 -17.18 9.04 0.94
N ILE A 70 -16.40 8.32 0.13
CA ILE A 70 -14.97 8.62 -0.05
C ILE A 70 -14.80 10.03 -0.63
N TYR A 71 -15.54 10.32 -1.71
CA TYR A 71 -15.46 11.62 -2.38
C TYR A 71 -15.84 12.78 -1.46
N ARG A 72 -16.84 12.63 -0.58
CA ARG A 72 -17.25 13.67 0.38
C ARG A 72 -16.16 14.09 1.36
N SER A 73 -15.07 13.32 1.50
CA SER A 73 -13.93 13.74 2.30
C SER A 73 -13.38 15.09 1.82
N ASN A 74 -12.99 15.95 2.77
CA ASN A 74 -12.32 17.23 2.48
C ASN A 74 -11.02 17.03 1.68
N CYS A 75 -10.45 15.82 1.68
CA CYS A 75 -9.34 15.44 0.80
C CYS A 75 -9.59 15.88 -0.65
N PHE A 76 -10.83 15.74 -1.13
CA PHE A 76 -11.21 16.01 -2.52
C PHE A 76 -11.82 17.41 -2.72
N ASP A 77 -11.70 18.34 -1.76
CA ASP A 77 -12.21 19.71 -1.90
C ASP A 77 -11.59 20.43 -3.10
N ARG A 78 -10.27 20.30 -3.26
CA ARG A 78 -9.55 20.85 -4.41
C ARG A 78 -10.06 20.28 -5.74
N ILE A 79 -10.23 18.95 -5.82
CA ILE A 79 -10.82 18.29 -7.00
C ILE A 79 -12.23 18.81 -7.29
N ARG A 80 -13.09 18.93 -6.28
CA ARG A 80 -14.45 19.49 -6.43
C ARG A 80 -14.43 20.90 -7.02
N LYS A 81 -13.51 21.74 -6.54
CA LYS A 81 -13.43 23.15 -6.90
C LYS A 81 -12.81 23.37 -8.29
N GLU A 82 -11.73 22.66 -8.60
CA GLU A 82 -10.87 22.97 -9.75
C GLU A 82 -11.00 21.97 -10.90
N LYS A 83 -11.46 20.73 -10.61
CA LYS A 83 -11.61 19.65 -11.60
C LYS A 83 -12.95 18.91 -11.40
N PRO A 84 -14.09 19.61 -11.46
CA PRO A 84 -15.40 19.02 -11.18
C PRO A 84 -15.71 17.86 -12.14
N GLY A 85 -16.26 16.77 -11.60
CA GLY A 85 -16.65 15.59 -12.38
C GLY A 85 -15.51 14.59 -12.68
N VAL A 86 -14.25 14.96 -12.44
CA VAL A 86 -13.10 14.07 -12.71
C VAL A 86 -13.14 12.81 -11.82
N PHE A 87 -13.49 12.93 -10.54
CA PHE A 87 -13.58 11.76 -9.66
C PHE A 87 -14.64 10.77 -10.17
N GLN A 88 -15.85 11.25 -10.49
CA GLN A 88 -16.96 10.41 -10.93
C GLN A 88 -16.71 9.75 -12.28
N SER A 89 -15.99 10.42 -13.18
CA SER A 89 -15.69 9.89 -14.51
C SER A 89 -14.50 8.91 -14.53
N LYS A 90 -13.64 8.94 -13.52
CA LYS A 90 -12.38 8.18 -13.50
C LYS A 90 -12.32 7.11 -12.42
N VAL A 91 -13.05 7.23 -11.31
CA VAL A 91 -12.96 6.31 -10.17
C VAL A 91 -14.12 5.33 -10.16
N PHE A 92 -13.80 4.04 -10.19
CA PHE A 92 -14.75 2.94 -10.28
C PHE A 92 -14.56 1.97 -9.11
N PHE A 93 -15.67 1.38 -8.69
CA PHE A 93 -15.73 0.42 -7.59
C PHE A 93 -15.53 -1.00 -8.12
N ILE A 94 -14.71 -1.80 -7.44
CA ILE A 94 -14.61 -3.24 -7.64
C ILE A 94 -14.99 -3.91 -6.31
N ALA A 95 -16.05 -4.73 -6.36
CA ALA A 95 -16.54 -5.43 -5.19
C ALA A 95 -15.52 -6.49 -4.77
N GLY A 96 -14.99 -6.40 -3.55
CA GLY A 96 -14.11 -7.45 -3.04
C GLY A 96 -13.55 -7.15 -1.66
N ASP A 97 -12.91 -8.16 -1.09
CA ASP A 97 -12.25 -8.09 0.20
C ASP A 97 -10.86 -8.69 0.08
N ILE A 98 -9.86 -7.92 0.51
CA ILE A 98 -8.47 -8.36 0.46
C ILE A 98 -8.19 -9.56 1.38
N MET A 99 -9.07 -9.82 2.34
CA MET A 99 -8.96 -10.97 3.25
C MET A 99 -9.53 -12.27 2.65
N GLU A 100 -10.16 -12.20 1.48
CA GLU A 100 -10.78 -13.34 0.79
C GLU A 100 -9.86 -13.90 -0.29
N THR A 101 -9.93 -15.21 -0.52
CA THR A 101 -9.26 -15.86 -1.65
C THR A 101 -9.73 -15.25 -2.97
N GLY A 102 -8.81 -15.00 -3.89
CA GLY A 102 -9.08 -14.29 -5.14
C GLY A 102 -9.52 -12.85 -4.94
N LEU A 103 -9.26 -12.23 -3.77
CA LEU A 103 -9.73 -10.89 -3.38
C LEU A 103 -11.27 -10.76 -3.30
N GLY A 104 -12.01 -11.88 -3.35
CA GLY A 104 -13.48 -11.88 -3.36
C GLY A 104 -14.12 -11.09 -4.51
N ILE A 105 -13.39 -10.88 -5.61
CA ILE A 105 -13.89 -10.20 -6.82
C ILE A 105 -14.66 -11.19 -7.71
N SER A 106 -15.65 -10.71 -8.46
CA SER A 106 -16.37 -11.55 -9.43
C SER A 106 -15.50 -11.91 -10.63
N ASP A 107 -15.87 -12.95 -11.37
CA ASP A 107 -15.13 -13.36 -12.58
C ASP A 107 -15.13 -12.27 -13.66
N GLU A 108 -16.21 -11.49 -13.76
CA GLU A 108 -16.31 -10.35 -14.67
C GLU A 108 -15.34 -9.24 -14.28
N ASP A 109 -15.33 -8.84 -13.00
CA ASP A 109 -14.42 -7.82 -12.49
C ASP A 109 -12.96 -8.28 -12.58
N ARG A 110 -12.69 -9.56 -12.29
CA ARG A 110 -11.37 -10.16 -12.46
C ARG A 110 -10.88 -10.08 -13.90
N THR A 111 -11.75 -10.44 -14.85
CA THR A 111 -11.46 -10.33 -16.29
C THR A 111 -11.20 -8.89 -16.69
N LEU A 112 -11.98 -7.94 -16.18
CA LEU A 112 -11.78 -6.51 -16.42
C LEU A 112 -10.40 -6.04 -15.93
N ILE A 113 -10.05 -6.37 -14.68
CA ILE A 113 -8.78 -5.96 -14.07
C ILE A 113 -7.58 -6.58 -14.78
N VAL A 114 -7.63 -7.89 -15.07
CA VAL A 114 -6.58 -8.61 -15.80
C VAL A 114 -6.28 -8.01 -17.18
N ASN A 115 -7.31 -7.58 -17.90
CA ASN A 115 -7.16 -7.09 -19.27
C ASN A 115 -6.83 -5.60 -19.38
N ARG A 116 -7.26 -4.78 -18.41
CA ARG A 116 -7.13 -3.31 -18.51
C ARG A 116 -6.06 -2.71 -17.63
N THR A 117 -5.67 -3.35 -16.54
CA THR A 117 -4.79 -2.73 -15.54
C THR A 117 -3.36 -2.61 -16.07
N HIS A 118 -2.75 -1.46 -15.80
CA HIS A 118 -1.34 -1.18 -16.11
C HIS A 118 -0.53 -1.02 -14.82
N ILE A 119 -1.14 -0.46 -13.77
CA ILE A 119 -0.44 -0.12 -12.52
C ILE A 119 -1.26 -0.61 -11.34
N ILE A 120 -0.61 -1.30 -10.40
CA ILE A 120 -1.23 -1.73 -9.14
C ILE A 120 -0.59 -0.96 -7.98
N PHE A 121 -1.40 -0.30 -7.16
CA PHE A 121 -0.99 0.21 -5.85
C PHE A 121 -1.60 -0.65 -4.75
N HIS A 122 -0.76 -1.44 -4.11
CA HIS A 122 -1.13 -2.24 -2.94
C HIS A 122 -0.78 -1.50 -1.65
N ALA A 123 -1.77 -0.78 -1.11
CA ALA A 123 -1.65 0.01 0.12
C ALA A 123 -2.68 -0.40 1.19
N ALA A 124 -3.42 -1.49 0.98
CA ALA A 124 -4.28 -2.06 2.00
C ALA A 124 -3.45 -2.72 3.10
N ALA A 125 -3.55 -2.19 4.30
CA ALA A 125 -3.03 -2.79 5.52
C ALA A 125 -3.89 -2.33 6.70
N SER A 126 -3.87 -3.08 7.79
CA SER A 126 -4.33 -2.56 9.08
C SER A 126 -3.16 -1.86 9.73
N VAL A 127 -3.40 -0.65 10.21
CA VAL A 127 -2.45 0.12 10.99
C VAL A 127 -2.79 0.07 12.48
N ARG A 128 -3.60 -0.91 12.89
CA ARG A 128 -3.87 -1.22 14.30
C ARG A 128 -2.75 -2.13 14.82
N PHE A 129 -2.04 -1.67 15.83
CA PHE A 129 -0.92 -2.41 16.42
C PHE A 129 -1.37 -3.48 17.43
N ASP A 130 -2.67 -3.53 17.73
CA ASP A 130 -3.32 -4.47 18.65
C ASP A 130 -4.15 -5.55 17.93
N ASP A 131 -4.05 -5.64 16.60
CA ASP A 131 -4.69 -6.71 15.84
C ASP A 131 -4.13 -8.08 16.25
N SER A 132 -5.03 -9.07 16.36
CA SER A 132 -4.63 -10.46 16.55
C SER A 132 -3.71 -10.92 15.42
N LEU A 133 -2.81 -11.87 15.71
CA LEU A 133 -1.92 -12.43 14.70
C LEU A 133 -2.70 -12.97 13.49
N LYS A 134 -3.84 -13.62 13.72
CA LYS A 134 -4.71 -14.15 12.66
C LYS A 134 -5.29 -13.05 11.76
N THR A 135 -5.77 -11.96 12.36
CA THR A 135 -6.30 -10.81 11.59
C THR A 135 -5.19 -10.14 10.78
N ALA A 136 -4.05 -9.86 11.41
CA ALA A 136 -2.91 -9.25 10.76
C ALA A 136 -2.37 -10.12 9.61
N THR A 137 -2.27 -11.44 9.81
CA THR A 137 -1.86 -12.40 8.79
C THR A 137 -2.85 -12.43 7.62
N LYS A 138 -4.15 -12.50 7.86
CA LYS A 138 -5.15 -12.46 6.76
C LYS A 138 -5.07 -11.17 5.95
N LEU A 139 -4.94 -10.03 6.62
CA LEU A 139 -5.01 -8.74 5.96
C LEU A 139 -3.70 -8.37 5.24
N ASN A 140 -2.57 -8.52 5.92
CA ASN A 140 -1.28 -8.05 5.42
C ASN A 140 -0.56 -9.16 4.62
N LEU A 141 -0.71 -10.43 4.99
CA LEU A 141 0.02 -11.52 4.35
C LEU A 141 -0.78 -12.20 3.24
N LEU A 142 -1.94 -12.79 3.58
CA LEU A 142 -2.82 -13.42 2.58
C LEU A 142 -3.24 -12.38 1.54
N GLY A 143 -3.65 -11.18 1.99
CA GLY A 143 -3.98 -10.07 1.10
C GLY A 143 -2.88 -9.71 0.10
N THR A 144 -1.62 -9.67 0.55
CA THR A 144 -0.48 -9.43 -0.36
C THR A 144 -0.32 -10.56 -1.36
N LYS A 145 -0.45 -11.82 -0.91
CA LYS A 145 -0.37 -13.02 -1.75
C LYS A 145 -1.45 -13.00 -2.84
N GLU A 146 -2.70 -12.70 -2.50
CA GLU A 146 -3.81 -12.63 -3.46
C GLU A 146 -3.63 -11.49 -4.48
N VAL A 147 -3.10 -10.33 -4.06
CA VAL A 147 -2.78 -9.23 -4.99
C VAL A 147 -1.64 -9.62 -5.94
N ILE A 148 -0.61 -10.31 -5.43
CA ILE A 148 0.50 -10.78 -6.26
C ILE A 148 0.04 -11.83 -7.26
N GLU A 149 -0.81 -12.77 -6.87
CA GLU A 149 -1.39 -13.76 -7.77
C GLU A 149 -2.21 -13.09 -8.88
N LEU A 150 -3.11 -12.17 -8.55
CA LEU A 150 -3.83 -11.38 -9.55
C LEU A 150 -2.87 -10.66 -10.50
N ALA A 151 -1.79 -10.08 -9.97
CA ALA A 151 -0.80 -9.34 -10.76
C ALA A 151 -0.06 -10.24 -11.77
N THR A 152 0.10 -11.53 -11.50
CA THR A 152 0.69 -12.47 -12.47
C THR A 152 -0.17 -12.71 -13.71
N GLU A 153 -1.46 -12.38 -13.63
CA GLU A 153 -2.39 -12.57 -14.73
C GLU A 153 -2.62 -11.29 -15.53
N VAL A 154 -2.31 -10.12 -14.94
CA VAL A 154 -2.46 -8.82 -15.61
C VAL A 154 -1.56 -8.72 -16.83
N ARG A 155 -2.18 -8.53 -18.00
CA ARG A 155 -1.50 -8.66 -19.31
C ARG A 155 -0.51 -7.53 -19.59
N ASN A 156 -0.83 -6.32 -19.14
CA ASN A 156 -0.07 -5.11 -19.47
C ASN A 156 0.51 -4.45 -18.20
N LEU A 157 0.88 -5.25 -17.20
CA LEU A 157 1.39 -4.74 -15.94
C LEU A 157 2.75 -4.07 -16.14
N GLU A 158 2.81 -2.76 -15.88
CA GLU A 158 4.02 -1.93 -15.94
C GLU A 158 4.66 -1.75 -14.57
N CYS A 159 3.85 -1.69 -13.51
CA CYS A 159 4.35 -1.57 -12.16
C CYS A 159 3.36 -2.10 -11.11
N LEU A 160 3.89 -2.74 -10.07
CA LEU A 160 3.18 -3.02 -8.83
C LEU A 160 3.94 -2.37 -7.67
N ILE A 161 3.27 -1.45 -6.97
CA ILE A 161 3.79 -0.85 -5.74
C ILE A 161 3.22 -1.60 -4.54
N HIS A 162 4.08 -2.19 -3.71
CA HIS A 162 3.72 -2.70 -2.40
C HIS A 162 4.14 -1.71 -1.33
N VAL A 163 3.19 -1.15 -0.59
CA VAL A 163 3.48 -0.27 0.54
C VAL A 163 3.73 -1.13 1.77
N SER A 164 4.99 -1.24 2.18
CA SER A 164 5.45 -1.88 3.41
C SER A 164 5.58 -0.86 4.56
N THR A 165 6.60 -1.00 5.42
CA THR A 165 6.93 -0.03 6.47
C THR A 165 8.43 -0.05 6.79
N ALA A 166 9.00 1.10 7.16
CA ALA A 166 10.39 1.20 7.62
C ALA A 166 10.65 0.33 8.86
N TYR A 167 9.60 -0.01 9.62
CA TYR A 167 9.70 -0.76 10.87
C TYR A 167 9.73 -2.28 10.69
N SER A 168 9.61 -2.81 9.47
CA SER A 168 9.57 -4.25 9.16
C SER A 168 10.80 -5.03 9.63
N ASN A 169 11.90 -4.35 9.95
CA ASN A 169 13.15 -4.97 10.39
C ASN A 169 13.73 -4.26 11.64
N THR A 170 12.86 -3.84 12.57
CA THR A 170 13.22 -3.12 13.81
C THR A 170 14.18 -3.89 14.73
N ASN A 171 14.36 -5.18 14.51
CA ASN A 171 15.34 -6.02 15.21
C ASN A 171 16.75 -5.96 14.61
N ARG A 172 17.05 -4.98 13.75
CA ARG A 172 18.34 -4.82 13.07
C ARG A 172 18.85 -3.39 13.20
N ASP A 173 20.17 -3.25 13.30
CA ASP A 173 20.87 -1.98 13.26
C ASP A 173 22.28 -2.19 12.68
N PRO A 174 22.64 -1.59 11.52
CA PRO A 174 21.79 -0.74 10.68
C PRO A 174 20.73 -1.54 9.88
N ILE A 175 19.65 -0.86 9.49
CA ILE A 175 18.65 -1.39 8.54
C ILE A 175 19.02 -0.93 7.12
N GLU A 176 19.36 -1.89 6.27
CA GLU A 176 19.67 -1.69 4.86
C GLU A 176 18.44 -1.94 3.96
N GLU A 177 18.48 -1.41 2.74
CA GLU A 177 17.46 -1.65 1.70
C GLU A 177 17.63 -3.03 1.04
N VAL A 178 17.58 -4.08 1.85
CA VAL A 178 17.61 -5.48 1.41
C VAL A 178 16.41 -6.26 1.93
N ILE A 179 16.17 -7.42 1.33
CA ILE A 179 15.24 -8.40 1.88
C ILE A 179 16.04 -9.33 2.76
N TYR A 180 15.81 -9.21 4.06
CA TYR A 180 16.49 -10.02 5.04
C TYR A 180 15.79 -11.36 5.23
N PRO A 181 16.50 -12.45 5.57
CA PRO A 181 15.86 -13.74 5.86
C PRO A 181 14.81 -13.60 6.98
N PRO A 182 13.60 -14.18 6.80
CA PRO A 182 12.56 -14.12 7.81
C PRO A 182 12.80 -15.21 8.88
N HIS A 183 12.18 -15.04 10.05
CA HIS A 183 12.23 -16.04 11.11
C HIS A 183 11.38 -17.29 10.82
N ILE A 184 10.37 -17.16 9.95
CA ILE A 184 9.45 -18.22 9.55
C ILE A 184 9.07 -18.04 8.08
N ASP A 185 8.82 -19.14 7.36
CA ASP A 185 8.28 -19.04 6.00
C ASP A 185 6.84 -18.50 6.04
N TRP A 186 6.51 -17.62 5.10
CA TRP A 186 5.21 -16.98 5.08
C TRP A 186 4.06 -17.97 4.83
N ARG A 187 4.31 -19.09 4.12
CA ARG A 187 3.32 -20.15 3.88
C ARG A 187 3.02 -20.92 5.16
N GLU A 188 4.04 -21.21 5.95
CA GLU A 188 3.88 -21.83 7.26
C GLU A 188 3.04 -20.94 8.18
N MET A 189 3.30 -19.62 8.18
CA MET A 189 2.50 -18.69 8.98
C MET A 189 1.02 -18.65 8.54
N LEU A 190 0.75 -18.69 7.23
CA LEU A 190 -0.62 -18.80 6.73
C LEU A 190 -1.29 -20.10 7.20
N GLN A 191 -0.59 -21.23 7.11
CA GLN A 191 -1.10 -22.53 7.54
C GLN A 191 -1.42 -22.54 9.04
N VAL A 192 -0.48 -22.05 9.87
CA VAL A 192 -0.67 -21.95 11.32
C VAL A 192 -1.88 -21.10 11.68
N CYS A 193 -2.09 -19.96 11.03
CA CYS A 193 -3.26 -19.10 11.28
C CYS A 193 -4.58 -19.70 10.77
N GLN A 194 -4.54 -20.68 9.85
CA GLN A 194 -5.71 -21.40 9.37
C GLN A 194 -6.08 -22.58 10.28
N GLU A 195 -5.08 -23.31 10.78
CA GLU A 195 -5.28 -24.55 11.53
C GLU A 195 -5.53 -24.33 13.03
N LEU A 196 -4.86 -23.34 13.63
CA LEU A 196 -4.94 -23.13 15.07
C LEU A 196 -6.14 -22.27 15.46
N ASP A 197 -6.71 -22.58 16.62
CA ASP A 197 -7.75 -21.78 17.26
C ASP A 197 -7.17 -20.46 17.82
N ASP A 198 -8.05 -19.49 18.05
CA ASP A 198 -7.64 -18.13 18.42
C ASP A 198 -6.95 -18.08 19.79
N HIS A 199 -7.32 -18.96 20.74
CA HIS A 199 -6.69 -19.00 22.06
C HIS A 199 -5.25 -19.52 21.96
N THR A 200 -5.06 -20.66 21.27
CA THR A 200 -3.73 -21.21 21.04
C THR A 200 -2.83 -20.23 20.28
N LEU A 201 -3.35 -19.56 19.24
CA LEU A 201 -2.62 -18.52 18.51
C LEU A 201 -2.20 -17.37 19.41
N GLN A 202 -3.09 -16.89 20.30
CA GLN A 202 -2.76 -15.80 21.21
C GLN A 202 -1.61 -16.18 22.16
N VAL A 203 -1.60 -17.41 22.68
CA VAL A 203 -0.52 -17.93 23.54
C VAL A 203 0.81 -18.05 22.78
N LEU A 204 0.76 -18.46 21.51
CA LEU A 204 1.97 -18.63 20.68
C LEU A 204 2.46 -17.35 20.00
N THR A 205 1.62 -16.31 19.92
CA THR A 205 1.93 -15.06 19.21
C THR A 205 3.28 -14.44 19.61
N PRO A 206 3.64 -14.33 20.91
CA PRO A 206 4.95 -13.80 21.29
C PRO A 206 6.14 -14.60 20.74
N LYS A 207 5.99 -15.91 20.55
CA LYS A 207 7.04 -16.76 19.97
C LYS A 207 7.22 -16.52 18.46
N TYR A 208 6.12 -16.29 17.74
CA TYR A 208 6.17 -16.02 16.30
C TYR A 208 6.72 -14.62 16.01
N ILE A 209 6.28 -13.61 16.77
CA ILE A 209 6.73 -12.23 16.59
C ILE A 209 8.21 -12.08 16.96
N GLY A 210 8.68 -12.80 17.98
CA GLY A 210 10.06 -12.75 18.44
C GLY A 210 10.44 -11.35 18.96
N GLU A 211 11.48 -10.76 18.38
CA GLU A 211 12.01 -9.44 18.77
C GLU A 211 11.24 -8.26 18.15
N LEU A 212 10.31 -8.53 17.24
CA LEU A 212 9.54 -7.48 16.59
C LEU A 212 8.50 -6.89 17.57
N PRO A 213 8.17 -5.60 17.43
CA PRO A 213 7.37 -4.91 18.45
C PRO A 213 5.88 -5.29 18.45
N ASN A 214 5.34 -5.81 17.34
CA ASN A 214 3.92 -6.15 17.21
C ASN A 214 3.63 -7.02 15.97
N THR A 215 2.38 -7.50 15.88
CA THR A 215 1.85 -8.32 14.77
C THR A 215 1.88 -7.60 13.42
N TYR A 216 1.70 -6.27 13.41
CA TYR A 216 1.77 -5.47 12.20
C TYR A 216 3.17 -5.53 11.57
N VAL A 217 4.21 -5.21 12.32
CA VAL A 217 5.60 -5.23 11.84
C VAL A 217 5.97 -6.63 11.34
N PHE A 218 5.65 -7.66 12.13
CA PHE A 218 5.89 -9.05 11.77
C PHE A 218 5.22 -9.47 10.46
N THR A 219 3.93 -9.18 10.30
CA THR A 219 3.19 -9.58 9.09
C THR A 219 3.59 -8.75 7.86
N LYS A 220 4.02 -7.49 8.03
CA LYS A 220 4.60 -6.70 6.94
C LYS A 220 5.96 -7.23 6.50
N GLN A 221 6.81 -7.67 7.42
CA GLN A 221 8.06 -8.35 7.09
C GLN A 221 7.79 -9.59 6.23
N LEU A 222 6.87 -10.47 6.64
CA LEU A 222 6.50 -11.65 5.84
C LEU A 222 5.89 -11.29 4.48
N ALA A 223 5.08 -10.23 4.40
CA ALA A 223 4.50 -9.77 3.14
C ALA A 223 5.57 -9.33 2.13
N GLU A 224 6.68 -8.76 2.59
CA GLU A 224 7.81 -8.44 1.70
C GLU A 224 8.43 -9.69 1.08
N HIS A 225 8.43 -10.84 1.78
CA HIS A 225 8.90 -12.11 1.21
C HIS A 225 7.99 -12.63 0.11
N VAL A 226 6.67 -12.55 0.30
CA VAL A 226 5.69 -12.86 -0.74
C VAL A 226 6.02 -12.08 -2.01
N VAL A 227 6.26 -10.77 -1.86
CA VAL A 227 6.60 -9.89 -2.99
C VAL A 227 7.96 -10.25 -3.60
N TYR A 228 8.96 -10.49 -2.76
CA TYR A 228 10.34 -10.74 -3.18
C TYR A 228 10.49 -12.00 -4.04
N GLU A 229 9.72 -13.06 -3.77
CA GLU A 229 9.74 -14.29 -4.56
C GLU A 229 9.32 -14.09 -6.03
N TYR A 230 8.62 -12.99 -6.34
CA TYR A 230 8.22 -12.62 -7.70
C TYR A 230 9.15 -11.59 -8.33
N LYS A 231 10.28 -11.27 -7.68
CA LYS A 231 11.35 -10.46 -8.27
C LYS A 231 11.80 -11.09 -9.60
N GLY A 232 11.84 -10.27 -10.64
CA GLY A 232 12.21 -10.69 -12.00
C GLY A 232 11.07 -11.34 -12.80
N LYS A 233 9.95 -11.70 -12.17
CA LYS A 233 8.71 -12.11 -12.84
C LYS A 233 7.72 -10.95 -12.97
N LEU A 234 7.61 -10.13 -11.92
CA LEU A 234 6.73 -8.97 -11.87
C LEU A 234 7.55 -7.67 -11.73
N PRO A 235 7.06 -6.54 -12.26
CA PRO A 235 7.67 -5.23 -12.10
C PRO A 235 7.35 -4.62 -10.73
N VAL A 236 7.79 -5.26 -9.65
CA VAL A 236 7.43 -4.84 -8.28
C VAL A 236 8.41 -3.85 -7.70
N VAL A 237 7.90 -2.91 -6.90
CA VAL A 237 8.65 -2.04 -6.00
C VAL A 237 8.06 -2.16 -4.59
N ILE A 238 8.92 -2.30 -3.59
CA ILE A 238 8.54 -2.22 -2.17
C ILE A 238 8.90 -0.82 -1.68
N ILE A 239 7.94 -0.12 -1.08
CA ILE A 239 8.14 1.19 -0.46
C ILE A 239 7.93 1.05 1.04
N ARG A 240 8.91 1.47 1.84
CA ARG A 240 8.90 1.36 3.30
C ARG A 240 8.74 2.75 3.94
N PRO A 241 7.52 3.32 3.99
CA PRO A 241 7.31 4.59 4.69
C PRO A 241 7.55 4.44 6.20
N SER A 242 8.00 5.52 6.85
CA SER A 242 8.00 5.62 8.32
C SER A 242 6.60 6.00 8.84
N ILE A 243 6.51 6.67 10.00
CA ILE A 243 5.21 7.07 10.55
C ILE A 243 4.62 8.21 9.71
N VAL A 244 3.58 7.86 8.96
CA VAL A 244 2.91 8.82 8.07
C VAL A 244 2.00 9.75 8.87
N ILE A 245 2.24 11.04 8.77
CA ILE A 245 1.47 12.10 9.44
C ILE A 245 0.70 12.98 8.44
N SER A 246 0.09 14.05 8.94
CA SER A 246 -0.66 15.02 8.15
C SER A 246 0.12 15.53 6.94
N SER A 247 -0.60 15.89 5.89
CA SER A 247 0.01 16.46 4.68
C SER A 247 0.74 17.76 4.95
N TYR A 248 1.82 17.98 4.20
CA TYR A 248 2.55 19.24 4.18
C TYR A 248 1.91 20.24 3.19
N GLU A 249 1.62 19.79 1.97
CA GLU A 249 1.05 20.58 0.88
C GLU A 249 -0.25 20.01 0.33
N ASP A 250 -0.26 18.74 -0.11
CA ASP A 250 -1.39 18.13 -0.83
C ASP A 250 -2.19 17.16 0.07
N PRO A 251 -3.53 17.17 0.03
CA PRO A 251 -4.41 18.00 -0.78
C PRO A 251 -4.55 19.45 -0.29
N PHE A 252 -4.26 19.70 0.99
CA PHE A 252 -4.04 21.01 1.58
C PHE A 252 -3.26 20.84 2.89
N PRO A 253 -2.48 21.85 3.34
CA PRO A 253 -1.64 21.73 4.53
C PRO A 253 -2.40 21.27 5.79
N GLY A 254 -1.86 20.28 6.48
CA GLY A 254 -2.40 19.76 7.73
C GLY A 254 -3.59 18.79 7.57
N TRP A 255 -3.96 18.40 6.34
CA TRP A 255 -5.03 17.42 6.16
C TRP A 255 -4.64 16.06 6.75
N ILE A 256 -5.55 15.51 7.57
CA ILE A 256 -5.48 14.18 8.17
C ILE A 256 -6.91 13.69 8.46
N ASP A 257 -7.14 12.37 8.39
CA ASP A 257 -8.48 11.77 8.57
C ASP A 257 -8.55 10.69 9.66
N ASN A 258 -7.52 10.60 10.49
CA ASN A 258 -7.41 9.62 11.57
C ASN A 258 -6.70 10.24 12.78
N TYR A 259 -6.80 9.57 13.93
CA TYR A 259 -6.13 9.98 15.18
C TYR A 259 -5.05 8.99 15.61
N ASN A 260 -4.49 8.24 14.66
CA ASN A 260 -3.56 7.15 14.99
C ASN A 260 -2.23 7.71 15.48
N GLY A 261 -1.68 7.09 16.52
CA GLY A 261 -0.32 7.35 17.03
C GLY A 261 -0.04 8.85 17.31
N PRO A 262 0.98 9.46 16.67
CA PRO A 262 1.38 10.85 16.91
C PRO A 262 0.26 11.87 16.71
N THR A 263 -0.68 11.63 15.78
CA THR A 263 -1.75 12.58 15.50
C THR A 263 -2.66 12.76 16.71
N GLY A 264 -3.02 11.67 17.39
CA GLY A 264 -3.83 11.73 18.61
C GLY A 264 -3.13 12.49 19.73
N ILE A 265 -1.82 12.28 19.87
CA ILE A 265 -0.96 13.01 20.81
C ILE A 265 -0.96 14.51 20.50
N LEU A 266 -0.67 14.89 19.26
CA LEU A 266 -0.58 16.29 18.84
C LEU A 266 -1.91 17.03 19.03
N VAL A 267 -3.04 16.39 18.69
CA VAL A 267 -4.37 16.97 18.90
C VAL A 267 -4.69 17.11 20.39
N GLY A 268 -4.35 16.09 21.21
CA GLY A 268 -4.53 16.14 22.66
C GLY A 268 -3.76 17.28 23.32
N CYS A 269 -2.50 17.47 22.92
CA CYS A 269 -1.65 18.58 23.35
C CYS A 269 -2.20 19.93 22.86
N GLY A 270 -2.52 20.06 21.57
CA GLY A 270 -3.05 21.30 21.00
C GLY A 270 -4.37 21.76 21.61
N LYS A 271 -5.20 20.82 22.10
CA LYS A 271 -6.44 21.12 22.84
C LYS A 271 -6.25 21.37 24.33
N GLY A 272 -5.03 21.22 24.86
CA GLY A 272 -4.72 21.35 26.29
C GLY A 272 -5.25 20.20 27.18
N ILE A 273 -5.72 19.10 26.57
CA ILE A 273 -6.18 17.89 27.27
C ILE A 273 -4.97 17.11 27.79
N LEU A 274 -3.94 16.95 26.95
CA LEU A 274 -2.69 16.29 27.29
C LEU A 274 -1.63 17.35 27.61
N ARG A 275 -1.30 17.53 28.89
CA ARG A 275 -0.37 18.57 29.36
C ARG A 275 1.07 18.10 29.49
N THR A 276 1.28 16.81 29.69
CA THR A 276 2.59 16.20 29.87
C THR A 276 2.63 14.88 29.10
N LEU A 277 3.81 14.54 28.60
CA LEU A 277 4.04 13.30 27.86
C LEU A 277 5.34 12.69 28.35
N TYR A 278 5.30 11.41 28.70
CA TYR A 278 6.49 10.68 29.11
C TYR A 278 7.29 10.29 27.87
N SER A 279 8.45 10.91 27.68
CA SER A 279 9.35 10.66 26.56
C SER A 279 10.80 10.97 26.94
N SER A 280 11.74 10.43 26.16
CA SER A 280 13.14 10.84 26.23
C SER A 280 13.31 12.23 25.58
N PRO A 281 14.09 13.16 26.18
CA PRO A 281 14.39 14.44 25.56
C PRO A 281 15.20 14.29 24.26
N ASP A 282 15.91 13.18 24.10
CA ASP A 282 16.76 12.89 22.94
C ASP A 282 16.05 12.04 21.87
N MET A 283 14.73 11.84 22.01
CA MET A 283 13.96 11.02 21.06
C MET A 283 13.87 11.74 19.70
N ILE A 284 14.39 11.08 18.66
CA ILE A 284 14.22 11.52 17.28
C ILE A 284 12.87 11.01 16.78
N LEU A 285 11.99 11.92 16.39
CA LEU A 285 10.69 11.60 15.84
C LEU A 285 10.80 11.36 14.33
N ASP A 286 10.66 10.10 13.93
CA ASP A 286 10.70 9.68 12.52
C ASP A 286 9.30 9.78 11.90
N TYR A 287 8.98 10.98 11.39
CA TYR A 287 7.70 11.28 10.74
C TYR A 287 7.89 11.66 9.28
N VAL A 288 6.96 11.21 8.44
CA VAL A 288 6.90 11.59 7.02
C VAL A 288 5.50 12.10 6.67
N PRO A 289 5.36 13.26 6.00
CA PRO A 289 4.03 13.70 5.56
C PRO A 289 3.45 12.76 4.49
N VAL A 290 2.12 12.59 4.52
CA VAL A 290 1.41 11.68 3.61
C VAL A 290 1.61 12.03 2.13
N ASP A 291 1.69 13.29 1.78
CA ASP A 291 1.90 13.75 0.40
C ASP A 291 3.30 13.44 -0.12
N PHE A 292 4.35 13.57 0.70
CA PHE A 292 5.68 13.10 0.30
C PHE A 292 5.69 11.58 0.08
N THR A 293 5.02 10.83 0.96
CA THR A 293 4.91 9.38 0.82
C THR A 293 4.19 9.00 -0.48
N ILE A 294 3.06 9.65 -0.79
CA ILE A 294 2.29 9.40 -2.01
C ILE A 294 3.03 9.85 -3.27
N ARG A 295 3.70 11.01 -3.25
CA ARG A 295 4.55 11.46 -4.36
C ARG A 295 5.66 10.44 -4.61
N SER A 296 6.27 9.88 -3.56
CA SER A 296 7.27 8.83 -3.68
C SER A 296 6.70 7.55 -4.31
N CYS A 297 5.47 7.13 -3.95
CA CYS A 297 4.78 6.02 -4.61
C CYS A 297 4.56 6.26 -6.11
N ILE A 298 4.11 7.46 -6.48
CA ILE A 298 3.85 7.84 -7.87
C ILE A 298 5.15 7.87 -8.67
N VAL A 299 6.21 8.47 -8.10
CA VAL A 299 7.56 8.55 -8.70
C VAL A 299 8.17 7.17 -8.86
N ALA A 300 8.09 6.31 -7.83
CA ALA A 300 8.60 4.94 -7.89
C ALA A 300 7.90 4.12 -8.99
N SER A 301 6.58 4.29 -9.12
CA SER A 301 5.80 3.65 -10.18
C SER A 301 6.23 4.13 -11.57
N TRP A 302 6.43 5.43 -11.74
CA TRP A 302 6.95 6.02 -12.97
C TRP A 302 8.35 5.54 -13.33
N ILE A 303 9.29 5.56 -12.38
CA ILE A 303 10.66 5.08 -12.57
C ILE A 303 10.64 3.60 -12.98
N ARG A 304 9.84 2.77 -12.29
CA ARG A 304 9.78 1.34 -12.59
C ARG A 304 9.12 1.05 -13.94
N GLY A 305 7.97 1.68 -14.22
CA GLY A 305 7.17 1.40 -15.41
C GLY A 305 7.81 1.90 -16.71
N THR A 306 8.63 2.95 -16.62
CA THR A 306 9.39 3.45 -17.78
C THR A 306 10.70 2.68 -18.02
N LYS A 307 11.09 1.76 -17.12
CA LYS A 307 12.29 0.93 -17.28
C LYS A 307 11.95 -0.31 -18.11
N ALA A 308 12.60 -0.44 -19.27
CA ALA A 308 12.47 -1.61 -20.14
C ALA A 308 12.74 -2.91 -19.35
N VAL A 309 11.78 -3.83 -19.39
CA VAL A 309 11.93 -5.14 -18.77
C VAL A 309 12.89 -5.96 -19.62
N LYS A 310 14.14 -6.12 -19.17
CA LYS A 310 15.06 -7.06 -19.82
C LYS A 310 14.48 -8.47 -19.64
N PRO A 311 14.28 -9.27 -20.71
CA PRO A 311 13.78 -10.63 -20.58
C PRO A 311 14.71 -11.40 -19.64
N TYR A 312 14.13 -12.06 -18.64
CA TYR A 312 14.85 -12.90 -17.69
C TYR A 312 15.56 -14.00 -18.48
N ARG A 313 16.87 -13.86 -18.73
CA ARG A 313 17.68 -14.97 -19.23
C ARG A 313 17.70 -16.02 -18.13
N ARG A 314 16.91 -17.09 -18.28
CA ARG A 314 17.20 -18.35 -17.60
C ARG A 314 18.63 -18.69 -17.97
N TYR A 315 19.56 -18.59 -17.02
CA TYR A 315 20.82 -19.31 -17.14
C TYR A 315 20.47 -20.79 -17.15
N THR A 316 20.26 -21.35 -18.35
CA THR A 316 20.40 -22.78 -18.58
C THR A 316 21.89 -23.08 -18.38
N ASN A 317 22.30 -23.29 -17.14
CA ASN A 317 23.54 -23.98 -16.85
C ASN A 317 23.31 -25.45 -17.21
N ILE A 318 23.51 -25.75 -18.49
CA ILE A 318 23.87 -27.08 -18.97
C ILE A 318 25.24 -26.90 -19.59
N GLN A 319 26.29 -27.09 -18.80
CA GLN A 319 27.51 -27.84 -19.12
C GLN A 319 28.10 -28.36 -17.81
#